data_AF-A0A150M3U3-F1
#
_entry.id   AF-A0A150M3U3-F1
#
_cell.length_a   1.000
_cell.length_b   1.000
_cell.length_c   1.000
_cell.angle_alpha   90.00
_cell.angle_beta   90.00
_cell.angle_gamma   90.00
#
_symmetry.space_group_name_H-M   'P 1'
#
loop_
_entity.id
_entity.type
_entity.pdbx_description
1 polymer ?
#
loop_
_entity_poly.entity_id
_entity_poly.type
_entity_poly.pdbx_seq_one_letter_code
_entity_poly.pdbx_strand_id
1 'polypeptide(L)' 'MTPMDIINALAEENIEARPVWKPLHLQPVFNGVMYYPHQEGWSVSDELFANGICLPSGSSMTVEEQNRVIDVFVKTIKR' A
#
# COMPACT_ATOMS: atom_id res chain seq x y z
N MET A 1 8.54 -9.81 5.34
CA MET A 1 7.22 -9.55 4.75
C MET A 1 7.12 -8.06 4.45
N THR A 2 6.85 -7.72 3.20
CA THR A 2 6.70 -6.37 2.66
C THR A 2 5.23 -6.14 2.27
N PRO A 3 4.80 -4.89 2.07
CA PRO A 3 3.49 -4.62 1.50
C PRO A 3 3.24 -5.32 0.15
N MET A 4 4.29 -5.48 -0.65
CA MET A 4 4.20 -6.14 -1.94
C MET A 4 3.90 -7.65 -1.80
N ASP A 5 4.38 -8.29 -0.74
CA ASP A 5 4.05 -9.70 -0.46
C ASP A 5 2.54 -9.88 -0.21
N ILE A 6 1.92 -8.93 0.51
CA ILE A 6 0.47 -8.92 0.76
C ILE A 6 -0.30 -8.65 -0.53
N ILE A 7 0.14 -7.65 -1.32
CA ILE A 7 -0.51 -7.31 -2.60
C ILE A 7 -0.46 -8.50 -3.56
N ASN A 8 0.67 -9.19 -3.65
CA ASN A 8 0.81 -10.38 -4.49
C ASN A 8 -0.11 -11.53 -4.02
N ALA A 9 -0.18 -11.78 -2.72
CA ALA A 9 -1.08 -12.81 -2.18
C ALA A 9 -2.57 -12.51 -2.42
N LEU A 10 -2.96 -11.23 -2.34
CA LEU A 10 -4.32 -10.79 -2.73
C LEU A 10 -4.55 -10.95 -4.23
N ALA A 11 -3.57 -10.62 -5.06
CA ALA A 11 -3.65 -10.75 -6.51
C ALA A 11 -3.80 -12.22 -6.97
N GLU A 12 -3.14 -13.17 -6.31
CA GLU A 12 -3.33 -14.62 -6.55
C GLU A 12 -4.78 -15.07 -6.36
N GLU A 13 -5.52 -14.37 -5.50
CA GLU A 13 -6.94 -14.59 -5.23
C GLU A 13 -7.83 -13.67 -6.07
N ASN A 14 -7.33 -13.01 -7.12
CA ASN A 14 -8.08 -12.03 -7.91
C ASN A 14 -8.69 -10.88 -7.06
N ILE A 15 -7.96 -10.44 -6.04
CA ILE A 15 -8.32 -9.29 -5.21
C ILE A 15 -7.32 -8.17 -5.51
N GLU A 16 -7.80 -7.05 -6.05
CA GLU A 16 -6.93 -5.91 -6.32
C GLU A 16 -6.54 -5.21 -5.01
N ALA A 17 -5.24 -5.00 -4.82
CA ALA A 17 -4.70 -4.09 -3.82
C ALA A 17 -3.60 -3.25 -4.46
N ARG A 18 -3.32 -2.09 -3.89
CA ARG A 18 -2.32 -1.15 -4.43
C ARG A 18 -1.43 -0.63 -3.31
N PRO A 19 -0.16 -0.28 -3.59
CA PRO A 19 0.59 0.55 -2.66
C PRO A 19 -0.12 1.90 -2.52
N VAL A 20 0.12 2.59 -1.40
CA VAL A 20 -0.30 3.99 -1.31
C VAL A 20 0.47 4.85 -2.33
N TRP A 21 0.09 6.12 -2.45
CA TRP A 21 0.69 7.02 -3.43
C TRP A 21 2.19 7.17 -3.25
N LYS A 22 2.94 6.94 -4.33
CA LYS A 22 4.37 7.24 -4.38
C LYS A 22 4.57 8.77 -4.25
N PRO A 23 5.35 9.24 -3.26
CA PRO A 23 5.58 10.66 -3.03
C PRO A 23 6.16 11.36 -4.26
N LEU A 24 5.74 12.61 -4.50
CA LEU A 24 6.12 13.35 -5.69
C LEU A 24 7.63 13.54 -5.81
N HIS A 25 8.34 13.79 -4.70
CA HIS A 25 9.79 13.99 -4.70
C HIS A 25 10.58 12.72 -5.08
N LEU A 26 9.94 11.54 -5.09
CA LEU A 26 10.54 10.29 -5.59
C LEU A 26 10.22 10.01 -7.07
N GLN A 27 9.41 10.85 -7.72
CA GLN A 27 9.08 10.68 -9.13
C GLN A 27 10.18 11.29 -10.01
N PRO A 28 10.56 10.64 -11.13
CA PRO A 28 11.63 11.14 -12.00
C PRO A 28 11.41 12.58 -12.50
N VAL A 29 10.15 12.98 -12.69
CA VAL A 29 9.77 14.32 -13.16
C VAL A 29 10.10 15.43 -12.14
N PHE A 30 10.30 15.10 -10.86
CA PHE A 30 10.67 16.05 -9.81
C PHE A 30 12.15 15.97 -9.40
N ASN A 31 13.00 15.27 -10.16
CA ASN A 31 14.43 15.24 -9.90
C ASN A 31 15.03 16.65 -9.90
N GLY A 32 15.76 16.99 -8.83
CA GLY A 32 16.39 18.30 -8.66
C GLY A 32 15.46 19.42 -8.18
N VAL A 33 14.18 19.13 -7.95
CA VAL A 33 13.23 20.08 -7.35
C VAL A 33 13.42 20.12 -5.83
N MET A 34 13.26 21.30 -5.23
CA MET A 34 13.31 21.45 -3.77
C MET A 34 12.22 20.61 -3.09
N TYR A 35 12.62 19.87 -2.07
CA TYR A 35 11.74 19.07 -1.23
C TYR A 35 11.96 19.45 0.24
N TYR A 36 10.86 19.61 0.98
CA TYR A 36 10.85 19.96 2.39
C TYR A 36 10.34 18.77 3.20
N PRO A 37 11.24 17.97 3.81
CA PRO A 37 10.83 16.86 4.65
C PRO A 37 10.26 17.34 5.98
N HIS A 38 9.58 16.44 6.70
CA HIS A 38 9.07 16.74 8.04
C HIS A 38 10.23 17.03 9.02
N GLN A 39 11.31 16.25 8.90
CA GLN A 39 12.55 16.44 9.63
C GLN A 39 13.72 16.11 8.69
N GLU A 40 14.89 16.71 8.91
CA GLU A 40 16.10 16.36 8.15
C GLU A 40 16.38 14.84 8.22
N GLY A 41 16.49 14.21 7.05
CA GLY A 41 16.65 12.75 6.94
C GLY A 41 15.37 11.93 7.09
N TRP A 42 14.20 12.54 7.34
CA TRP A 42 12.94 11.81 7.53
C TRP A 42 11.76 12.41 6.72
N SER A 43 11.28 11.62 5.77
CA SER A 43 10.07 11.86 4.99
C SER A 43 8.95 10.94 5.47
N VAL A 44 7.90 11.53 6.06
CA VAL A 44 6.70 10.78 6.46
C VAL A 44 6.06 10.09 5.25
N SER A 45 6.05 10.75 4.09
CA SER A 45 5.44 10.20 2.88
C SER A 45 6.23 9.01 2.31
N ASP A 46 7.56 8.96 2.51
CA ASP A 46 8.38 7.80 2.12
C ASP A 46 8.05 6.59 2.99
N GLU A 47 7.91 6.81 4.30
CA GLU A 47 7.53 5.76 5.25
C GLU A 47 6.13 5.22 4.97
N LEU A 48 5.17 6.11 4.71
CA LEU A 48 3.81 5.72 4.32
C LEU A 48 3.83 4.92 3.02
N PHE A 49 4.61 5.32 2.01
CA PHE A 49 4.73 4.58 0.76
C PHE A 49 5.40 3.21 0.92
N ALA A 50 6.43 3.13 1.76
CA ALA A 50 7.15 1.89 2.02
C ALA A 50 6.33 0.84 2.78
N ASN A 51 5.31 1.26 3.54
CA ASN A 51 4.55 0.38 4.44
C ASN A 51 3.04 0.33 4.16
N GLY A 52 2.50 1.29 3.42
CA GLY A 52 1.07 1.48 3.23
C GLY A 52 0.49 0.66 2.07
N ILE A 53 -0.72 0.13 2.29
CA ILE A 53 -1.52 -0.59 1.29
C ILE A 53 -2.91 0.01 1.24
N CYS A 54 -3.44 0.17 0.03
CA CYS A 54 -4.85 0.40 -0.23
C CYS A 54 -5.54 -0.95 -0.48
N LEU A 55 -6.51 -1.29 0.37
CA LEU A 55 -7.38 -2.46 0.21
C LEU A 55 -8.66 -2.10 -0.56
N PRO A 56 -9.35 -3.09 -1.16
CA PRO A 56 -10.69 -2.90 -1.69
C PRO A 56 -11.61 -2.27 -0.64
N SER A 57 -12.24 -1.16 -1.01
CA SER A 57 -13.10 -0.35 -0.14
C SER A 57 -14.32 0.18 -0.90
N GLY A 58 -14.75 -0.55 -1.93
CA GLY A 58 -15.93 -0.20 -2.71
C GLY A 58 -17.18 -0.17 -1.83
N SER A 59 -18.02 0.86 -2.00
CA SER A 59 -19.24 1.03 -1.19
C SER A 59 -20.29 -0.06 -1.40
N SER A 60 -20.17 -0.85 -2.48
CA SER A 60 -21.03 -1.99 -2.79
C SER A 60 -20.51 -3.33 -2.27
N MET A 61 -19.36 -3.36 -1.59
CA MET A 61 -18.76 -4.61 -1.12
C MET A 61 -19.64 -5.28 -0.07
N THR A 62 -19.98 -6.55 -0.29
CA THR A 62 -20.70 -7.33 0.72
C THR A 62 -19.78 -7.70 1.88
N VAL A 63 -20.37 -8.14 2.99
CA VAL A 63 -19.61 -8.62 4.16
C VAL A 63 -18.78 -9.85 3.79
N GLU A 64 -19.29 -10.72 2.92
CA GLU A 64 -18.60 -11.90 2.43
C GLU A 64 -17.37 -11.53 1.61
N GLU A 65 -17.48 -10.52 0.74
CA GLU A 65 -16.35 -10.00 -0.03
C GLU A 65 -15.30 -9.36 0.88
N GLN A 66 -15.72 -8.58 1.88
CA GLN A 66 -14.81 -8.00 2.89
C GLN A 66 -14.08 -9.10 3.69
N ASN A 67 -14.81 -10.12 4.14
CA ASN A 67 -14.22 -11.25 4.87
C ASN A 67 -13.20 -12.01 4.02
N ARG A 68 -13.48 -12.20 2.72
CA ARG A 68 -12.53 -12.82 1.80
C ARG A 68 -11.21 -12.04 1.72
N VAL A 69 -11.26 -10.70 1.67
CA VAL A 69 -10.06 -9.84 1.73
C VAL A 69 -9.33 -10.02 3.07
N ILE A 70 -10.07 -9.96 4.19
CA ILE A 70 -9.52 -10.09 5.54
C ILE A 70 -8.82 -11.44 5.73
N ASP A 71 -9.44 -12.53 5.27
CA ASP A 71 -8.91 -13.89 5.42
C ASP A 71 -7.58 -14.07 4.69
N VAL A 72 -7.49 -13.61 3.44
CA VAL A 72 -6.24 -13.65 2.66
C VAL A 72 -5.18 -12.78 3.34
N PHE A 73 -5.53 -11.57 3.76
CA PHE A 73 -4.62 -10.66 4.44
C PHE A 73 -4.05 -11.28 5.74
N VAL A 74 -4.92 -11.79 6.62
CA VAL A 74 -4.53 -12.39 7.90
C VAL A 74 -3.71 -13.66 7.69
N LYS A 75 -4.08 -14.51 6.71
CA LYS A 75 -3.31 -15.71 6.36
C LYS A 75 -1.90 -15.37 5.89
N THR A 76 -1.75 -14.30 5.10
CA THR A 76 -0.44 -13.85 4.62
C THR A 76 0.44 -13.30 5.75
N ILE A 77 -0.15 -12.57 6.70
CA ILE A 77 0.60 -11.98 7.82
C ILE A 77 1.03 -13.00 8.87
N LYS A 78 0.26 -14.07 9.05
CA LYS A 78 0.55 -15.12 10.03
C LYS A 78 1.51 -16.21 9.52
N ARG A 79 1.94 -16.14 8.27
CA ARG A 79 2.97 -17.02 7.69
C ARG A 79 4.36 -16.49 8.03
#